data_AF-A0A4Q2Y286-F1
#
_entry.id   AF-A0A4Q2Y286-F1
#
_cell.length_a   1.000
_cell.length_b   1.000
_cell.length_c   1.000
_cell.angle_alpha   90.00
_cell.angle_beta   90.00
_cell.angle_gamma   90.00
#
_symmetry.space_group_name_H-M   'P 1'
#
loop_
_entity.id
_entity.type
_entity.pdbx_description
1 polymer ?
#
loop_
_entity_poly.entity_id
_entity_poly.type
_entity_poly.pdbx_seq_one_letter_code
_entity_poly.pdbx_strand_id
1 'polypeptide(L)'
;MKTPGSIAPYILSLCLIAAGSSVCASLGKSLMEDKDLRVPVNPFGINSSPYGEVLAMAMQGSIDTYWHSGIEQAGTSSQDHDHPHQHTAECGHDLSPRNQATGLRGRMSGFLEGLAEASAERTNPRPASRAQIFNTRRKIEDKLRFAYQLDPAHYANYNTYHFFLTEPELGTRPQLTPQAAGLADKTIRYCLGKNDDPRPTLTAAAAAGNLLELMFTDRAAGKSRFSTRVMREYLQLMDQCIARYRLISGQWAATGQWELLSPMRRLEAENRLTFTLKVRDAAENTILRLEREE
;
A
#
# COMPACT_ATOMS: atom_id res chain seq x y z
N MET A 1 -47.39 6.96 -35.67
CA MET A 1 -47.30 8.10 -34.74
C MET A 1 -46.31 7.74 -33.64
N LYS A 2 -45.16 8.44 -33.56
CA LYS A 2 -44.18 8.30 -32.46
C LYS A 2 -44.52 9.32 -31.37
N THR A 3 -44.74 8.86 -30.15
CA THR A 3 -44.90 9.73 -28.98
C THR A 3 -43.55 10.32 -28.57
N PRO A 4 -43.45 11.62 -28.25
CA PRO A 4 -42.21 12.23 -27.81
C PRO A 4 -41.80 11.70 -26.43
N GLY A 5 -40.54 11.27 -26.29
CA GLY A 5 -39.99 10.76 -25.04
C GLY A 5 -39.96 11.86 -23.97
N SER A 6 -40.54 11.56 -22.81
CA SER A 6 -40.61 12.46 -21.65
C SER A 6 -39.22 12.77 -21.11
N ILE A 7 -38.79 14.03 -21.20
CA ILE A 7 -37.50 14.56 -20.74
C ILE A 7 -37.53 14.87 -19.21
N ALA A 8 -38.72 14.86 -18.61
CA ALA A 8 -38.97 15.21 -17.21
C ALA A 8 -38.12 14.46 -16.15
N PRO A 9 -37.86 13.14 -16.24
CA PRO A 9 -37.12 12.44 -15.19
C PRO A 9 -35.63 12.79 -15.16
N TYR A 10 -35.05 13.19 -16.30
CA TYR A 10 -33.65 13.59 -16.39
C TYR A 10 -33.41 14.98 -15.78
N ILE A 11 -34.37 15.90 -15.99
CA ILE A 11 -34.33 17.24 -15.41
C ILE A 11 -34.42 17.16 -13.89
N LEU A 12 -35.33 16.34 -13.35
CA LEU A 12 -35.47 16.16 -11.91
C LEU A 12 -34.19 15.58 -11.27
N SER A 13 -33.56 14.60 -11.93
CA SER A 13 -32.31 14.00 -11.47
C SER A 13 -31.14 14.99 -11.49
N LEU A 14 -31.02 15.79 -12.56
CA LEU A 14 -30.01 16.86 -12.64
C LEU A 14 -30.21 17.93 -11.56
N CYS A 15 -31.47 18.33 -11.30
CA CYS A 15 -31.79 19.27 -10.24
C CYS A 15 -31.43 18.72 -8.85
N LEU A 16 -31.69 17.44 -8.59
CA LEU A 16 -31.33 16.81 -7.32
C LEU A 16 -29.80 16.69 -7.14
N ILE A 17 -29.06 16.33 -8.18
CA ILE A 17 -27.59 16.27 -8.15
C ILE A 17 -27.00 17.67 -7.94
N ALA A 18 -27.53 18.68 -8.64
CA ALA A 18 -27.07 20.07 -8.51
C ALA A 18 -27.39 20.65 -7.12
N ALA A 19 -28.58 20.38 -6.58
CA ALA A 19 -28.96 20.79 -5.24
C ALA A 19 -28.11 20.10 -4.17
N GLY A 20 -27.91 18.78 -4.28
CA GLY A 20 -27.04 18.04 -3.37
C GLY A 20 -25.60 18.56 -3.38
N SER A 21 -25.05 18.80 -4.57
CA SER A 21 -23.70 19.36 -4.75
C SER A 21 -23.56 20.76 -4.15
N SER A 22 -24.59 21.60 -4.30
CA SER A 22 -24.61 22.97 -3.76
C SER A 22 -24.69 23.00 -2.24
N VAL A 23 -25.48 22.10 -1.64
CA VAL A 23 -25.58 21.95 -0.17
C VAL A 23 -24.27 21.42 0.42
N CYS A 24 -23.63 20.44 -0.23
CA CYS A 24 -22.31 19.97 0.20
C CYS A 24 -21.24 21.07 0.12
N ALA A 25 -21.28 21.91 -0.92
CA ALA A 25 -20.33 23.02 -1.06
C ALA A 25 -20.56 24.14 -0.03
N SER A 26 -21.81 24.46 0.31
CA SER A 26 -22.11 25.52 1.28
C SER A 26 -21.80 25.11 2.73
N LEU A 27 -22.17 23.88 3.12
CA LEU A 27 -21.83 23.33 4.43
C LEU A 27 -20.33 23.10 4.58
N GLY A 28 -19.66 22.68 3.50
CA GLY A 28 -18.21 22.55 3.47
C GLY A 28 -17.49 23.87 3.74
N LYS A 29 -17.94 24.99 3.17
CA LYS A 29 -17.34 26.32 3.42
C LYS A 29 -17.48 26.76 4.87
N SER A 30 -18.66 26.59 5.48
CA SER A 30 -18.90 27.01 6.87
C SER A 30 -18.07 26.22 7.88
N LEU A 31 -17.70 24.96 7.56
CA LEU A 31 -16.80 24.14 8.37
C LEU A 31 -15.31 24.50 8.17
N MET A 32 -14.95 25.13 7.04
CA MET A 32 -13.57 25.51 6.73
C MET A 32 -13.17 26.90 7.24
N GLU A 33 -14.14 27.76 7.58
CA GLU A 33 -13.88 29.10 8.16
C GLU A 33 -13.62 29.07 9.67
N ASP A 34 -13.99 27.99 10.36
CA ASP A 34 -13.75 27.85 11.79
C ASP A 34 -12.28 27.47 12.05
N LYS A 35 -11.56 28.36 12.72
CA LYS A 35 -10.13 28.19 13.04
C LYS A 35 -9.89 27.08 14.07
N ASP A 36 -10.90 26.72 14.85
CA ASP A 36 -10.84 25.64 15.84
C ASP A 36 -11.14 24.26 15.22
N LEU A 37 -11.71 24.24 14.00
CA LEU A 37 -11.96 23.04 13.19
C LEU A 37 -10.88 22.83 12.10
N ARG A 38 -9.61 23.13 12.39
CA ARG A 38 -8.47 22.68 11.57
C ARG A 38 -8.25 21.16 11.65
N VAL A 39 -9.31 20.40 11.38
CA VAL A 39 -9.26 18.97 11.11
C VAL A 39 -8.77 18.83 9.66
N PRO A 40 -7.82 17.91 9.37
CA PRO A 40 -7.43 17.66 7.98
C PRO A 40 -8.67 17.43 7.14
N VAL A 41 -8.77 18.16 6.03
CA VAL A 41 -9.96 18.19 5.16
C VAL A 41 -10.26 16.76 4.71
N ASN A 42 -11.26 16.15 5.32
CA ASN A 42 -11.82 14.85 4.95
C ASN A 42 -13.25 15.11 4.47
N PRO A 43 -13.42 15.79 3.32
CA PRO A 43 -14.74 16.08 2.83
C PRO A 43 -15.41 14.72 2.57
N PHE A 44 -16.61 14.53 3.11
CA PHE A 44 -17.36 13.26 3.11
C PHE A 44 -16.88 12.17 4.07
N GLY A 45 -15.85 12.43 4.89
CA GLY A 45 -15.42 11.47 5.91
C GLY A 45 -14.82 10.17 5.36
N ILE A 46 -14.42 10.15 4.08
CA ILE A 46 -14.00 8.92 3.39
C ILE A 46 -12.64 8.42 3.88
N ASN A 47 -11.69 9.32 4.14
CA ASN A 47 -10.36 8.93 4.61
C ASN A 47 -10.45 8.23 5.96
N SER A 48 -9.76 7.10 6.11
CA SER A 48 -9.73 6.30 7.34
C SER A 48 -11.11 5.79 7.81
N SER A 49 -12.07 5.69 6.89
CA SER A 49 -13.40 5.12 7.13
C SER A 49 -13.53 3.73 6.48
N PRO A 50 -14.54 2.92 6.87
CA PRO A 50 -14.81 1.64 6.22
C PRO A 50 -15.02 1.75 4.70
N TYR A 51 -15.60 2.86 4.22
CA TYR A 51 -15.72 3.12 2.78
C TYR A 51 -14.37 3.42 2.13
N GLY A 52 -13.51 4.16 2.83
CA GLY A 52 -12.14 4.41 2.41
C GLY A 52 -11.34 3.12 2.29
N GLU A 53 -11.47 2.20 3.25
CA GLU A 53 -10.80 0.89 3.22
C GLU A 53 -11.17 0.08 1.97
N VAL A 54 -12.47 0.02 1.63
CA VAL A 54 -12.94 -0.65 0.41
C VAL A 54 -12.38 0.02 -0.85
N LEU A 55 -12.39 1.35 -0.90
CA LEU A 55 -11.85 2.11 -2.03
C LEU A 55 -10.33 1.90 -2.16
N ALA A 56 -9.61 1.87 -1.05
CA ALA A 56 -8.17 1.63 -1.01
C ALA A 56 -7.82 0.25 -1.57
N MET A 57 -8.58 -0.78 -1.19
CA MET A 57 -8.42 -2.12 -1.75
C MET A 57 -8.70 -2.15 -3.26
N ALA A 58 -9.76 -1.50 -3.72
CA ALA A 58 -10.09 -1.43 -5.15
C ALA A 58 -8.99 -0.73 -5.97
N MET A 59 -8.25 0.19 -5.35
CA MET A 59 -7.15 0.90 -6.00
C MET A 59 -5.88 0.07 -6.18
N GLN A 60 -5.70 -1.02 -5.44
CA GLN A 60 -4.46 -1.82 -5.46
C GLN A 60 -4.14 -2.34 -6.86
N GLY A 61 -5.15 -2.84 -7.60
CA GLY A 61 -4.94 -3.28 -8.99
C GLY A 61 -4.46 -2.16 -9.90
N SER A 62 -5.03 -0.95 -9.76
CA SER A 62 -4.57 0.20 -10.55
C SER A 62 -3.17 0.66 -10.16
N ILE A 63 -2.80 0.55 -8.88
CA ILE A 63 -1.45 0.90 -8.41
C ILE A 63 -0.44 -0.08 -9.00
N ASP A 64 -0.75 -1.38 -8.96
CA ASP A 64 0.08 -2.45 -9.50
C ASP A 64 0.36 -2.27 -11.00
N THR A 65 -0.67 -2.03 -11.81
CA THR A 65 -0.50 -1.75 -13.25
C THR A 65 0.39 -0.53 -13.49
N TYR A 66 0.13 0.58 -12.79
CA TYR A 66 0.94 1.80 -12.95
C TYR A 66 2.38 1.62 -12.47
N TRP A 67 2.58 0.82 -11.42
CA TRP A 67 3.90 0.48 -10.87
C TRP A 67 4.71 -0.32 -11.89
N HIS A 68 4.17 -1.41 -12.41
CA HIS A 68 4.83 -2.24 -13.42
C HIS A 68 5.08 -1.46 -14.71
N SER A 69 4.07 -0.77 -15.26
CA SER A 69 4.26 0.05 -16.47
C SER A 69 5.23 1.22 -16.25
N GLY A 70 5.33 1.77 -15.04
CA GLY A 70 6.20 2.90 -14.72
C GLY A 70 7.66 2.51 -14.46
N ILE A 71 7.89 1.34 -13.87
CA ILE A 71 9.23 0.81 -13.58
C ILE A 71 9.87 0.20 -14.83
N GLU A 72 9.11 -0.54 -15.64
CA GLU A 72 9.60 -1.08 -16.91
C GLU A 72 9.99 0.05 -17.90
N GLN A 73 9.30 1.19 -17.84
CA GLN A 73 9.67 2.40 -18.59
C GLN A 73 10.94 3.08 -18.08
N ALA A 74 11.31 2.90 -16.80
CA ALA A 74 12.51 3.48 -16.21
C ALA A 74 13.74 2.58 -16.30
N GLY A 75 13.56 1.26 -16.39
CA GLY A 75 14.64 0.26 -16.41
C GLY A 75 15.25 -0.05 -17.79
N THR A 76 14.73 0.52 -18.89
CA THR A 76 15.20 0.21 -20.27
C THR A 76 16.23 1.19 -20.83
N SER A 77 16.99 1.89 -19.98
CA SER A 77 18.19 2.59 -20.42
C SER A 77 19.43 1.69 -20.25
N SER A 78 19.87 1.13 -21.38
CA SER A 78 21.22 0.63 -21.66
C SER A 78 21.77 -0.52 -20.80
N GLN A 79 21.43 -1.76 -21.17
CA GLN A 79 22.42 -2.81 -21.45
C GLN A 79 21.72 -3.96 -22.16
N ASP A 80 21.99 -4.10 -23.47
CA ASP A 80 21.80 -5.36 -24.18
C ASP A 80 22.67 -6.42 -23.48
N HIS A 81 22.03 -7.25 -22.67
CA HIS A 81 22.53 -8.57 -22.37
C HIS A 81 21.46 -9.56 -22.81
N ASP A 82 21.63 -10.05 -24.04
CA ASP A 82 21.10 -11.34 -24.48
C ASP A 82 21.55 -12.40 -23.47
N HIS A 83 20.68 -12.71 -22.52
CA HIS A 83 20.78 -13.92 -21.75
C HIS A 83 19.72 -14.89 -22.27
N PRO A 84 20.11 -16.00 -22.92
CA PRO A 84 19.18 -17.08 -23.17
C PRO A 84 18.71 -17.59 -21.82
N HIS A 85 17.43 -17.41 -21.50
CA HIS A 85 16.82 -18.02 -20.32
C HIS A 85 16.81 -19.53 -20.52
N GLN A 86 17.89 -20.15 -20.06
CA GLN A 86 18.00 -21.59 -19.83
C GLN A 86 17.08 -21.89 -18.64
N HIS A 87 15.93 -22.50 -18.92
CA HIS A 87 15.01 -22.98 -17.91
C HIS A 87 15.70 -24.08 -17.08
N THR A 88 16.23 -23.73 -15.91
CA THR A 88 16.58 -24.72 -14.90
C THR A 88 15.29 -25.19 -14.22
N ALA A 89 14.98 -26.45 -14.49
CA ALA A 89 13.94 -27.22 -13.86
C ALA A 89 14.14 -27.25 -12.33
N GLU A 90 13.17 -26.75 -11.58
CA GLU A 90 12.71 -27.22 -10.25
C GLU A 90 11.83 -26.16 -9.59
N CYS A 91 10.64 -25.94 -10.16
CA CYS A 91 9.48 -25.45 -9.41
C CYS A 91 8.31 -26.33 -9.82
N GLY A 92 7.92 -27.23 -8.91
CA GLY A 92 6.85 -28.20 -9.11
C GLY A 92 5.51 -27.50 -9.36
N HIS A 93 5.20 -27.26 -10.63
CA HIS A 93 3.84 -27.23 -11.10
C HIS A 93 3.45 -28.67 -11.38
N ASP A 94 2.64 -29.25 -10.51
CA ASP A 94 1.86 -30.44 -10.82
C ASP A 94 1.05 -30.15 -12.08
N LEU A 95 1.59 -30.57 -13.23
CA LEU A 95 0.88 -30.71 -14.48
C LEU A 95 -0.06 -31.90 -14.34
N SER A 96 -1.21 -31.70 -13.71
CA SER A 96 -2.37 -32.51 -14.06
C SER A 96 -2.77 -32.16 -15.50
N PRO A 97 -2.97 -33.16 -16.38
CA PRO A 97 -3.18 -32.92 -17.79
C PRO A 97 -4.54 -32.26 -18.03
N ARG A 98 -4.48 -31.10 -18.69
CA ARG A 98 -5.34 -30.72 -19.81
C ARG A 98 -6.77 -31.29 -19.76
N ASN A 99 -7.61 -30.70 -18.93
CA ASN A 99 -9.01 -30.49 -19.30
C ASN A 99 -9.18 -28.99 -19.55
N GLN A 100 -9.02 -28.59 -20.81
CA GLN A 100 -9.49 -27.30 -21.29
C GLN A 100 -11.00 -27.26 -21.02
N ALA A 101 -11.39 -26.65 -19.91
CA ALA A 101 -12.76 -26.23 -19.72
C ALA A 101 -13.05 -25.15 -20.77
N THR A 102 -13.55 -25.59 -21.94
CA THR A 102 -14.14 -24.79 -23.01
C THR A 102 -15.44 -24.09 -22.58
N GLY A 103 -15.61 -23.86 -21.27
CA GLY A 103 -16.74 -23.17 -20.69
C GLY A 103 -16.57 -21.66 -20.76
N LEU A 104 -17.70 -20.95 -20.74
CA LEU A 104 -17.78 -19.49 -20.74
C LEU A 104 -16.83 -18.84 -19.72
N ARG A 105 -16.64 -19.48 -18.56
CA ARG A 105 -15.74 -19.03 -17.48
C ARG A 105 -14.26 -19.05 -17.87
N GLY A 106 -13.79 -20.06 -18.60
CA GLY A 106 -12.41 -20.15 -19.09
C GLY A 106 -12.11 -19.17 -20.22
N ARG A 107 -13.11 -18.87 -21.05
CA ARG A 107 -13.00 -17.83 -22.09
C ARG A 107 -13.00 -16.42 -21.48
N MET A 108 -13.79 -16.20 -20.43
CA MET A 108 -13.83 -14.91 -19.75
C MET A 108 -12.58 -14.67 -18.91
N SER A 109 -12.02 -15.69 -18.26
CA SER A 109 -10.73 -15.57 -17.57
C SER A 109 -9.59 -15.28 -18.55
N GLY A 110 -9.49 -16.02 -19.66
CA GLY A 110 -8.48 -15.76 -20.68
C GLY A 110 -8.63 -14.39 -21.37
N PHE A 111 -9.87 -13.90 -21.51
CA PHE A 111 -10.11 -12.54 -21.99
C PHE A 111 -9.69 -11.47 -20.98
N LEU A 112 -9.96 -11.66 -19.69
CA LEU A 112 -9.52 -10.74 -18.63
C LEU A 112 -7.99 -10.74 -18.47
N GLU A 113 -7.35 -11.90 -18.57
CA GLU A 113 -5.88 -12.00 -18.64
C GLU A 113 -5.33 -11.27 -19.86
N GLY A 114 -5.91 -11.47 -21.05
CA GLY A 114 -5.49 -10.75 -22.26
C GLY A 114 -5.70 -9.24 -22.20
N LEU A 115 -6.74 -8.76 -21.51
CA LEU A 115 -6.91 -7.32 -21.25
C LEU A 115 -5.90 -6.78 -20.24
N ALA A 116 -5.56 -7.56 -19.21
CA ALA A 116 -4.53 -7.18 -18.24
C ALA A 116 -3.16 -7.09 -18.92
N GLU A 117 -2.82 -8.07 -19.76
CA GLU A 117 -1.59 -8.09 -20.55
C GLU A 117 -1.53 -6.92 -21.55
N ALA A 118 -2.61 -6.68 -22.31
CA ALA A 118 -2.69 -5.55 -23.23
C ALA A 118 -2.59 -4.18 -22.52
N SER A 119 -3.00 -4.09 -21.25
CA SER A 119 -2.87 -2.86 -20.45
C SER A 119 -1.43 -2.57 -20.01
N ALA A 120 -0.59 -3.61 -19.94
CA ALA A 120 0.83 -3.51 -19.62
C ALA A 120 1.70 -3.34 -20.88
N GLU A 121 1.19 -3.70 -22.06
CA GLU A 121 1.95 -3.70 -23.31
C GLU A 121 2.29 -2.28 -23.82
N ARG A 122 3.56 -2.07 -24.18
CA ARG A 122 4.05 -0.77 -24.65
C ARG A 122 3.64 -0.53 -26.10
N THR A 123 2.73 0.41 -26.32
CA THR A 123 2.27 0.78 -27.67
C THR A 123 3.16 1.79 -28.41
N ASN A 124 4.18 2.35 -27.74
CA ASN A 124 5.11 3.33 -28.33
C ASN A 124 6.46 2.68 -28.68
N PRO A 125 6.98 2.80 -29.92
CA PRO A 125 8.29 2.27 -30.29
C PRO A 125 9.47 3.03 -29.68
N ARG A 126 9.28 4.24 -29.12
CA ARG A 126 10.36 5.04 -28.52
C ARG A 126 10.49 4.80 -27.00
N PRO A 127 11.72 4.82 -26.46
CA PRO A 127 11.93 4.78 -25.00
C PRO A 127 11.29 6.00 -24.33
N ALA A 128 10.85 5.83 -23.08
CA ALA A 128 10.23 6.91 -22.32
C ALA A 128 11.25 8.04 -22.06
N SER A 129 10.84 9.28 -22.31
CA SER A 129 11.70 10.43 -21.98
C SER A 129 11.85 10.58 -20.46
N ARG A 130 12.94 11.20 -19.99
CA ARG A 130 13.13 11.51 -18.56
C ARG A 130 11.94 12.27 -17.95
N ALA A 131 11.37 13.21 -18.69
CA ALA A 131 10.19 13.98 -18.26
C ALA A 131 8.95 13.09 -18.12
N GLN A 132 8.77 12.12 -19.02
CA GLN A 132 7.68 11.15 -18.94
C GLN A 132 7.85 10.21 -17.75
N ILE A 133 9.06 9.68 -17.53
CA ILE A 133 9.37 8.82 -16.37
C ILE A 133 9.08 9.58 -15.08
N PHE A 134 9.54 10.83 -14.96
CA PHE A 134 9.28 11.67 -13.80
C PHE A 134 7.77 11.91 -13.57
N ASN A 135 7.02 12.21 -14.64
CA ASN A 135 5.57 12.38 -14.56
C ASN A 135 4.85 11.10 -14.12
N THR A 136 5.27 9.94 -14.64
CA THR A 136 4.72 8.63 -14.25
C THR A 136 5.00 8.35 -12.77
N ARG A 137 6.24 8.54 -12.30
CA ARG A 137 6.60 8.40 -10.88
C ARG A 137 5.76 9.31 -9.97
N ARG A 138 5.53 10.56 -10.37
CA ARG A 138 4.67 11.47 -9.62
C ARG A 138 3.22 10.96 -9.52
N LYS A 139 2.66 10.43 -10.60
CA LYS A 139 1.31 9.84 -10.60
C LYS A 139 1.23 8.59 -9.72
N ILE A 140 2.27 7.76 -9.72
CA ILE A 140 2.39 6.61 -8.82
C ILE A 140 2.41 7.09 -7.37
N GLU A 141 3.24 8.08 -7.04
CA GLU A 141 3.32 8.65 -5.70
C GLU A 141 1.96 9.18 -5.22
N ASP A 142 1.25 9.94 -6.07
CA ASP A 142 -0.06 10.50 -5.73
C ASP A 142 -1.10 9.38 -5.47
N LYS A 143 -1.08 8.30 -6.25
CA LYS A 143 -1.95 7.13 -6.05
C LYS A 143 -1.62 6.37 -4.77
N LEU A 144 -0.34 6.12 -4.50
CA LEU A 144 0.12 5.46 -3.28
C LEU A 144 -0.24 6.27 -2.04
N ARG A 145 0.01 7.58 -2.07
CA ARG A 145 -0.34 8.50 -1.00
C ARG A 145 -1.85 8.50 -0.76
N PHE A 146 -2.66 8.54 -1.82
CA PHE A 146 -4.11 8.53 -1.71
C PHE A 146 -4.62 7.20 -1.13
N ALA A 147 -4.14 6.05 -1.61
CA ALA A 147 -4.50 4.75 -1.04
C ALA A 147 -4.11 4.62 0.44
N TYR A 148 -2.94 5.15 0.83
CA TYR A 148 -2.54 5.23 2.24
C TYR A 148 -3.44 6.15 3.07
N GLN A 149 -3.87 7.30 2.53
CA GLN A 149 -4.78 8.20 3.24
C GLN A 149 -6.16 7.57 3.49
N LEU A 150 -6.61 6.75 2.54
CA LEU A 150 -7.86 6.02 2.65
C LEU A 150 -7.78 4.92 3.73
N ASP A 151 -6.72 4.12 3.73
CA ASP A 151 -6.49 3.09 4.74
C ASP A 151 -5.01 3.03 5.18
N PRO A 152 -4.65 3.76 6.25
CA PRO A 152 -3.31 3.73 6.81
C PRO A 152 -2.97 2.44 7.55
N ALA A 153 -3.96 1.64 7.95
CA ALA A 153 -3.73 0.38 8.66
C ALA A 153 -3.44 -0.77 7.69
N HIS A 154 -3.78 -0.63 6.41
CA HIS A 154 -3.45 -1.61 5.39
C HIS A 154 -1.93 -1.71 5.19
N TYR A 155 -1.40 -2.90 5.46
CA TYR A 155 0.03 -3.19 5.33
C TYR A 155 0.59 -2.87 3.95
N ALA A 156 -0.04 -3.37 2.88
CA ALA A 156 0.46 -3.11 1.52
C ALA A 156 0.47 -1.61 1.17
N ASN A 157 -0.60 -0.86 1.46
CA ASN A 157 -0.65 0.57 1.16
C ASN A 157 0.45 1.34 1.89
N TYR A 158 0.67 1.04 3.17
CA TYR A 158 1.76 1.62 3.95
C TYR A 158 3.13 1.20 3.40
N ASN A 159 3.42 -0.10 3.31
CA ASN A 159 4.75 -0.58 2.99
C ASN A 159 5.17 -0.23 1.56
N THR A 160 4.28 -0.33 0.58
CA THR A 160 4.58 0.09 -0.80
C THR A 160 4.81 1.60 -0.88
N TYR A 161 4.04 2.41 -0.14
CA TYR A 161 4.27 3.85 -0.12
C TYR A 161 5.58 4.20 0.59
N HIS A 162 5.88 3.56 1.73
CA HIS A 162 7.13 3.72 2.44
C HIS A 162 8.33 3.36 1.54
N PHE A 163 8.28 2.18 0.90
CA PHE A 163 9.31 1.70 -0.02
C PHE A 163 9.54 2.70 -1.17
N PHE A 164 8.47 3.23 -1.78
CA PHE A 164 8.61 4.25 -2.81
C PHE A 164 9.29 5.54 -2.33
N LEU A 165 9.16 5.89 -1.05
CA LEU A 165 9.81 7.06 -0.46
C LEU A 165 11.26 6.82 -0.04
N THR A 166 11.67 5.56 0.14
CA THR A 166 13.03 5.20 0.55
C THR A 166 13.93 4.82 -0.61
N GLU A 167 13.38 4.23 -1.68
CA GLU A 167 14.14 3.81 -2.85
C GLU A 167 14.39 4.96 -3.84
N PRO A 168 15.64 5.44 -3.99
CA PRO A 168 15.97 6.55 -4.89
C PRO A 168 15.69 6.24 -6.36
N GLU A 169 15.79 4.96 -6.73
CA GLU A 169 15.57 4.49 -8.09
C GLU A 169 14.11 4.55 -8.51
N LEU A 170 13.19 4.43 -7.54
CA LEU A 170 11.75 4.38 -7.77
C LEU A 170 11.09 5.73 -7.47
N GLY A 171 11.55 6.37 -6.40
CA GLY A 171 10.99 7.61 -5.89
C GLY A 171 11.15 8.79 -6.83
N THR A 172 10.47 9.88 -6.47
CA THR A 172 10.63 11.20 -7.09
C THR A 172 11.79 11.98 -6.48
N ARG A 173 12.47 11.45 -5.45
CA ARG A 173 13.45 12.15 -4.62
C ARG A 173 14.67 11.29 -4.31
N PRO A 174 15.90 11.83 -4.40
CA PRO A 174 17.13 11.05 -4.28
C PRO A 174 17.66 10.80 -2.85
N GLN A 175 16.96 11.24 -1.80
CA GLN A 175 17.46 11.14 -0.42
C GLN A 175 16.42 10.48 0.48
N LEU A 176 16.87 9.58 1.36
CA LEU A 176 16.09 9.01 2.47
C LEU A 176 15.38 10.15 3.21
N THR A 177 14.07 10.27 3.00
CA THR A 177 13.37 11.50 3.36
C THR A 177 12.94 11.47 4.83
N PRO A 178 13.05 12.60 5.56
CA PRO A 178 12.30 12.81 6.81
C PRO A 178 10.79 12.51 6.68
N GLN A 179 10.28 12.53 5.44
CA GLN A 179 8.92 12.14 5.09
C GLN A 179 8.66 10.63 5.26
N ALA A 180 9.61 9.73 4.95
CA ALA A 180 9.46 8.30 5.18
C ALA A 180 9.39 7.99 6.69
N ALA A 181 10.29 8.59 7.49
CA ALA A 181 10.24 8.48 8.94
C ALA A 181 8.94 9.05 9.52
N GLY A 182 8.51 10.22 9.06
CA GLY A 182 7.23 10.82 9.47
C GLY A 182 6.00 9.98 9.06
N LEU A 183 6.07 9.29 7.92
CA LEU A 183 5.03 8.36 7.46
C LEU A 183 4.96 7.13 8.39
N ALA A 184 6.10 6.54 8.74
CA ALA A 184 6.18 5.41 9.66
C ALA A 184 5.62 5.78 11.04
N ASP A 185 6.06 6.90 11.61
CA ASP A 185 5.55 7.43 12.89
C ASP A 185 4.04 7.66 12.89
N LYS A 186 3.52 8.28 11.83
CA LYS A 186 2.08 8.51 11.68
C LYS A 186 1.32 7.19 11.62
N THR A 187 1.87 6.19 10.93
CA THR A 187 1.27 4.86 10.77
C THR A 187 1.24 4.11 12.08
N ILE A 188 2.34 4.13 12.85
CA ILE A 188 2.40 3.55 14.21
C ILE A 188 1.28 4.14 15.07
N ARG A 189 1.20 5.48 15.16
CA ARG A 189 0.18 6.14 15.99
C ARG A 189 -1.25 5.80 15.56
N TYR A 190 -1.51 5.81 14.25
CA TYR A 190 -2.83 5.47 13.71
C TYR A 190 -3.21 4.02 14.05
N CYS A 191 -2.31 3.07 13.79
CA CYS A 191 -2.55 1.65 14.01
C CYS A 191 -2.70 1.31 15.49
N LEU A 192 -1.91 1.92 16.38
CA LEU A 192 -2.03 1.70 17.81
C LEU A 192 -3.31 2.29 18.42
N GLY A 193 -3.99 3.19 17.72
CA GLY A 193 -5.33 3.66 18.09
C GLY A 193 -6.46 2.66 17.82
N LYS A 194 -6.20 1.60 17.03
CA LYS A 194 -7.19 0.54 16.72
C LYS A 194 -7.05 -0.58 17.75
N ASN A 195 -8.15 -0.94 18.43
CA ASN A 195 -8.16 -1.91 19.54
C ASN A 195 -8.88 -3.21 19.22
N ASP A 196 -9.65 -3.22 18.14
CA ASP A 196 -10.63 -4.22 17.77
C ASP A 196 -10.14 -5.19 16.70
N ASP A 197 -9.06 -4.84 16.00
CA ASP A 197 -8.45 -5.65 14.94
C ASP A 197 -6.97 -5.90 15.23
N PRO A 198 -6.49 -7.16 15.16
CA PRO A 198 -5.08 -7.47 15.36
C PRO A 198 -4.20 -7.00 14.18
N ARG A 199 -4.71 -6.94 12.94
CA ARG A 199 -3.91 -6.66 11.72
C ARG A 199 -3.24 -5.28 11.71
N PRO A 200 -3.88 -4.17 12.16
CA PRO A 200 -3.21 -2.88 12.32
C PRO A 200 -1.96 -2.96 13.20
N THR A 201 -1.96 -3.77 14.26
CA THR A 201 -0.79 -3.90 15.14
C THR A 201 0.43 -4.48 14.43
N LEU A 202 0.23 -5.40 13.47
CA LEU A 202 1.31 -5.88 12.61
C LEU A 202 1.81 -4.79 11.64
N THR A 203 0.93 -3.92 11.15
CA THR A 203 1.32 -2.77 10.33
C THR A 203 2.15 -1.77 11.15
N ALA A 204 1.79 -1.53 12.41
CA ALA A 204 2.59 -0.74 13.34
C ALA A 204 3.97 -1.35 13.59
N ALA A 205 4.04 -2.67 13.81
CA ALA A 205 5.30 -3.39 13.99
C ALA A 205 6.20 -3.27 12.75
N ALA A 206 5.64 -3.44 11.55
CA ALA A 206 6.36 -3.24 10.30
C ALA A 206 6.88 -1.79 10.17
N ALA A 207 6.06 -0.80 10.54
CA ALA A 207 6.48 0.60 10.51
C ALA A 207 7.63 0.91 11.48
N ALA A 208 7.62 0.33 12.68
CA ALA A 208 8.74 0.42 13.61
C ALA A 208 10.00 -0.29 13.08
N GLY A 209 9.85 -1.44 12.42
CA GLY A 209 10.94 -2.13 11.74
C GLY A 209 11.57 -1.30 10.63
N ASN A 210 10.76 -0.62 9.82
CA ASN A 210 11.25 0.29 8.79
C ASN A 210 12.04 1.47 9.40
N LEU A 211 11.61 2.03 10.53
CA LEU A 211 12.37 3.08 11.23
C LEU A 211 13.73 2.57 11.70
N LEU A 212 13.81 1.35 12.22
CA LEU A 212 15.09 0.71 12.58
C LEU A 212 16.01 0.56 11.37
N GLU A 213 15.47 0.12 10.23
CA GLU A 213 16.22 0.02 8.99
C GLU A 213 16.80 1.37 8.52
N LEU A 214 16.01 2.45 8.63
CA LEU A 214 16.51 3.81 8.34
C LEU A 214 17.66 4.18 9.27
N MET A 215 17.58 3.84 10.57
CA MET A 215 18.65 4.12 11.54
C MET A 215 19.90 3.27 11.29
N PHE A 216 19.75 2.00 10.90
CA PHE A 216 20.87 1.12 10.56
C PHE A 216 21.57 1.60 9.29
N THR A 217 20.81 1.99 8.26
CA THR A 217 21.35 2.57 7.02
C THR A 217 22.10 3.87 7.26
N ASP A 218 21.58 4.74 8.15
CA ASP A 218 22.27 5.98 8.53
C ASP A 218 23.64 5.69 9.16
N ARG A 219 23.67 4.72 10.07
CA ARG A 219 24.90 4.31 10.76
C ARG A 219 25.91 3.66 9.81
N ALA A 220 25.43 2.82 8.89
CA ALA A 220 26.26 2.23 7.83
C ALA A 220 26.86 3.30 6.90
N ALA A 221 26.15 4.41 6.69
CA ALA A 221 26.64 5.58 5.95
C ALA A 221 27.60 6.48 6.77
N GLY A 222 28.02 6.05 7.96
CA GLY A 222 28.91 6.81 8.85
C GLY A 222 28.24 7.99 9.56
N LYS A 223 26.92 8.14 9.42
CA LYS A 223 26.14 9.18 10.08
C LYS A 223 25.66 8.61 11.41
N SER A 224 26.33 8.94 12.52
CA SER A 224 25.91 8.48 13.85
C SER A 224 24.84 9.39 14.45
N ARG A 225 23.70 9.58 13.74
CA ARG A 225 22.62 10.46 14.24
C ARG A 225 21.77 9.80 15.32
N PHE A 226 21.76 8.47 15.36
CA PHE A 226 20.91 7.70 16.26
C PHE A 226 21.76 6.80 17.17
N SER A 227 21.55 6.93 18.48
CA SER A 227 22.15 6.04 19.47
C SER A 227 21.49 4.66 19.48
N THR A 228 22.23 3.64 19.91
CA THR A 228 21.74 2.29 20.20
C THR A 228 20.53 2.29 21.15
N ARG A 229 20.48 3.22 22.12
CA ARG A 229 19.32 3.40 23.01
C ARG A 229 18.01 3.67 22.26
N VAL A 230 18.02 4.57 21.28
CA VAL A 230 16.83 4.89 20.46
C VAL A 230 16.42 3.69 19.62
N MET A 231 17.39 2.92 19.10
CA MET A 231 17.09 1.68 18.38
C MET A 231 16.42 0.64 19.30
N ARG A 232 16.85 0.54 20.57
CA ARG A 232 16.20 -0.33 21.56
C ARG A 232 14.76 0.10 21.85
N GLU A 233 14.48 1.40 21.91
CA GLU A 233 13.10 1.91 22.09
C GLU A 233 12.18 1.45 20.95
N TYR A 234 12.63 1.53 19.69
CA TYR A 234 11.85 1.04 18.55
C TYR A 234 11.75 -0.49 18.49
N LEU A 235 12.77 -1.23 18.91
CA LEU A 235 12.70 -2.68 19.05
C LEU A 235 11.66 -3.09 20.11
N GLN A 236 11.65 -2.42 21.26
CA GLN A 236 10.63 -2.63 22.29
C GLN A 236 9.23 -2.28 21.79
N LEU A 237 9.08 -1.24 20.98
CA LEU A 237 7.81 -0.91 20.33
C LEU A 237 7.33 -2.02 19.40
N MET A 238 8.23 -2.64 18.62
CA MET A 238 7.89 -3.83 17.83
C MET A 238 7.41 -4.98 18.73
N ASP A 239 8.12 -5.26 19.82
CA ASP A 239 7.75 -6.31 20.78
C ASP A 239 6.36 -6.06 21.38
N GLN A 240 6.05 -4.81 21.73
CA GLN A 240 4.71 -4.41 22.21
C GLN A 240 3.63 -4.64 21.16
N CYS A 241 3.90 -4.29 19.90
CA CYS A 241 2.96 -4.51 18.79
C CYS A 241 2.69 -6.00 18.57
N ILE A 242 3.74 -6.84 18.60
CA ILE A 242 3.62 -8.30 18.45
C ILE A 242 2.84 -8.92 19.63
N ALA A 243 3.12 -8.47 20.87
CA ALA A 243 2.39 -8.92 22.05
C ALA A 243 0.90 -8.56 21.95
N ARG A 244 0.59 -7.34 21.51
CA ARG A 244 -0.79 -6.88 21.30
C ARG A 244 -1.50 -7.66 20.19
N TYR A 245 -0.80 -7.96 19.09
CA TYR A 245 -1.32 -8.84 18.05
C TYR A 245 -1.76 -10.19 18.64
N ARG A 246 -0.89 -10.84 19.41
CA ARG A 246 -1.18 -12.15 20.02
C ARG A 246 -2.38 -12.09 20.95
N LEU A 247 -2.50 -11.04 21.75
CA LEU A 247 -3.63 -10.81 22.65
C LEU A 247 -4.95 -10.72 21.89
N ILE A 248 -5.03 -9.80 20.92
CA ILE A 248 -6.28 -9.57 20.15
C ILE A 248 -6.58 -10.77 19.25
N SER A 249 -5.56 -11.36 18.63
CA SER A 249 -5.70 -12.59 17.82
C SER A 249 -6.26 -13.75 18.63
N GLY A 250 -5.84 -13.91 19.89
CA GLY A 250 -6.38 -14.91 20.80
C GLY A 250 -7.85 -14.68 21.14
N GLN A 251 -8.25 -13.41 21.33
CA GLN A 251 -9.66 -13.04 21.52
C GLN A 251 -10.48 -13.36 20.26
N TRP A 252 -9.99 -12.99 19.08
CA TRP A 252 -10.64 -13.30 17.81
C TRP A 252 -10.82 -14.79 17.57
N ALA A 253 -9.85 -15.62 18.00
CA ALA A 253 -9.95 -17.07 17.94
C ALA A 253 -11.05 -17.59 18.88
N ALA A 254 -11.13 -17.08 20.10
CA ALA A 254 -12.16 -17.46 21.06
C ALA A 254 -13.58 -17.05 20.63
N THR A 255 -13.72 -15.91 19.92
CA THR A 255 -15.02 -15.40 19.46
C THR A 255 -15.36 -15.79 18.03
N GLY A 256 -14.53 -16.58 17.34
CA GLY A 256 -14.74 -16.99 15.95
C GLY A 256 -14.66 -15.86 14.91
N GLN A 257 -14.07 -14.71 15.26
CA GLN A 257 -13.97 -13.56 14.34
C GLN A 257 -13.04 -13.83 13.14
N TRP A 258 -12.06 -14.73 13.31
CA TRP A 258 -11.21 -15.17 12.20
C TRP A 258 -11.99 -15.83 11.06
N GLU A 259 -13.12 -16.49 11.35
CA GLU A 259 -13.95 -17.14 10.32
C GLU A 259 -14.73 -16.16 9.45
N LEU A 260 -14.83 -14.90 9.86
CA LEU A 260 -15.39 -13.83 9.06
C LEU A 260 -14.42 -13.34 7.96
N LEU A 261 -13.15 -13.75 8.04
CA LEU A 261 -12.14 -13.42 7.04
C LEU A 261 -11.98 -14.54 6.00
N SER A 262 -11.69 -14.12 4.77
CA SER A 262 -11.31 -15.06 3.73
C SER A 262 -10.03 -15.82 4.12
N PRO A 263 -9.85 -17.08 3.64
CA PRO A 263 -8.64 -17.85 3.90
C PRO A 263 -7.36 -17.09 3.48
N MET A 264 -7.41 -16.37 2.37
CA MET A 264 -6.28 -15.55 1.90
C MET A 264 -5.91 -14.45 2.90
N ARG A 265 -6.89 -13.76 3.51
CA ARG A 265 -6.61 -12.71 4.52
C ARG A 265 -6.06 -13.28 5.82
N ARG A 266 -6.46 -14.50 6.21
CA ARG A 266 -5.89 -15.22 7.35
C ARG A 266 -4.42 -15.58 7.09
N LEU A 267 -4.16 -16.18 5.95
CA LEU A 267 -2.80 -16.54 5.51
C LEU A 267 -1.90 -15.30 5.40
N GLU A 268 -2.42 -14.19 4.87
CA GLU A 268 -1.69 -12.92 4.83
C GLU A 268 -1.26 -12.46 6.23
N ALA A 269 -2.16 -12.51 7.22
CA ALA A 269 -1.85 -12.11 8.60
C ALA A 269 -0.78 -13.01 9.23
N GLU A 270 -0.86 -14.33 9.02
CA GLU A 270 0.13 -15.29 9.51
C GLU A 270 1.51 -15.08 8.87
N ASN A 271 1.55 -14.90 7.56
CA ASN A 271 2.78 -14.60 6.82
C ASN A 271 3.41 -13.29 7.31
N ARG A 272 2.59 -12.26 7.55
CA ARG A 272 3.04 -10.97 8.07
C ARG A 272 3.60 -11.08 9.48
N LEU A 273 2.96 -11.83 10.38
CA LEU A 273 3.51 -12.09 11.70
C LEU A 273 4.87 -12.79 11.62
N THR A 274 4.95 -13.85 10.80
CA THR A 274 6.18 -14.62 10.62
C THR A 274 7.32 -13.75 10.09
N PHE A 275 7.05 -12.92 9.08
CA PHE A 275 8.02 -11.97 8.55
C PHE A 275 8.44 -10.93 9.59
N THR A 276 7.47 -10.37 10.34
CA THR A 276 7.74 -9.38 11.40
C THR A 276 8.66 -9.93 12.49
N LEU A 277 8.45 -11.18 12.90
CA LEU A 277 9.31 -11.85 13.89
C LEU A 277 10.76 -11.96 13.38
N LYS A 278 10.94 -12.38 12.12
CA LYS A 278 12.27 -12.44 11.50
C LYS A 278 12.97 -11.07 11.46
N VAL A 279 12.23 -10.02 11.08
CA VAL A 279 12.77 -8.65 11.06
C VAL A 279 13.16 -8.20 12.47
N ARG A 280 12.32 -8.47 13.47
CA ARG A 280 12.60 -8.17 14.88
C ARG A 280 13.89 -8.84 15.36
N ASP A 281 14.06 -10.13 15.09
CA ASP A 281 15.26 -10.87 15.52
C ASP A 281 16.52 -10.40 14.77
N ALA A 282 16.40 -10.07 13.48
CA ALA A 282 17.49 -9.48 12.71
C ALA A 282 17.89 -8.09 13.26
N ALA A 283 16.91 -7.28 13.66
CA ALA A 283 17.15 -5.97 14.26
C ALA A 283 17.82 -6.08 15.62
N GLU A 284 17.41 -7.02 16.49
CA GLU A 284 18.06 -7.28 17.76
C GLU A 284 19.54 -7.64 17.58
N ASN A 285 19.83 -8.57 16.67
CA ASN A 285 21.20 -8.98 16.36
C ASN A 285 22.05 -7.81 15.84
N THR A 286 21.44 -6.94 15.02
CA THR A 286 22.11 -5.75 14.50
C THR A 286 22.44 -4.77 15.63
N ILE A 287 21.49 -4.49 16.52
CA ILE A 287 21.71 -3.60 17.67
C ILE A 287 22.79 -4.15 18.60
N LEU A 288 22.76 -5.45 18.92
CA LEU A 288 23.78 -6.12 19.72
C LEU A 288 25.18 -6.01 19.11
N ARG A 289 25.29 -6.05 17.78
CA ARG A 289 26.58 -5.83 17.10
C ARG A 289 27.05 -4.39 17.29
N LEU A 290 26.17 -3.42 17.07
CA LEU A 290 26.50 -2.00 17.22
C LEU A 290 26.89 -1.63 18.65
N GLU A 291 26.25 -2.21 19.66
CA GLU A 291 26.57 -2.00 21.09
C GLU A 291 27.94 -2.57 21.49
N ARG A 292 28.46 -3.57 20.76
CA ARG A 292 29.82 -4.10 20.98
C ARG A 292 30.92 -3.26 20.33
N GLU A 293 30.54 -2.41 19.37
CA GLU A 293 31.45 -1.54 18.64
C GLU A 293 31.56 -0.13 19.28
N GLU A 294 30.67 0.19 20.23
CA GLU A 294 30.67 1.40 21.08
C GLU A 294 31.53 1.23 22.34
#